data_AF-A0ABD5W7H3-F1
#
_entry.id   AF-A0ABD5W7H3-F1
#
_cell.length_a   1.000
_cell.length_b   1.000
_cell.length_c   1.000
_cell.angle_alpha   90.00
_cell.angle_beta   90.00
_cell.angle_gamma   90.00
#
_symmetry.space_group_name_H-M   'P 1'
#
loop_
_entity.id
_entity.type
_entity.pdbx_description
1 polymer ?
#
loop_
_entity_poly.entity_id
_entity_poly.type
_entity_poly.pdbx_seq_one_letter_code
_entity_poly.pdbx_strand_id
1 'polypeptide(L)'
;MPSERHASIADRVEEYWGWATAALFLLVTVDLLTTMYAAAAVGRGVEANPLVRWALGRPLPVLVGLNLAAVVLASVVFHGVVETYRVTPPRLRPYYGVVIEAWLGLLLASGLAVYANNLTVIVLGASLV
;
A
#
# COMPACT_ATOMS: atom_id res chain seq x y z
N MET A 1 17.39 14.82 -32.70
CA MET A 1 16.57 15.05 -31.49
C MET A 1 17.28 14.36 -30.33
N PRO A 2 17.73 15.12 -29.32
CA PRO A 2 17.36 14.73 -27.96
C PRO A 2 17.19 15.97 -27.08
N SER A 3 15.95 16.38 -26.84
CA SER A 3 15.60 17.11 -25.63
C SER A 3 15.17 16.09 -24.60
N GLU A 4 16.15 15.47 -23.94
CA GLU A 4 15.90 14.85 -22.63
C GLU A 4 15.49 15.99 -21.70
N ARG A 5 14.18 16.26 -21.70
CA ARG A 5 13.54 17.26 -20.85
C ARG A 5 13.88 16.90 -19.42
N HIS A 6 14.48 17.85 -18.70
CA HIS A 6 14.33 17.86 -17.25
C HIS A 6 12.83 17.87 -16.96
N ALA A 7 12.28 16.70 -16.62
CA ALA A 7 10.90 16.58 -16.19
C ALA A 7 10.67 17.60 -15.09
N SER A 8 9.61 18.38 -15.22
CA SER A 8 9.30 19.40 -14.23
C SER A 8 9.02 18.71 -12.87
N ILE A 9 9.16 19.45 -11.77
CA ILE A 9 8.78 18.91 -10.45
C ILE A 9 7.33 18.43 -10.48
N ALA A 10 6.45 19.15 -11.21
CA ALA A 10 5.05 18.78 -11.35
C ALA A 10 4.90 17.43 -12.06
N ASP A 11 5.65 17.20 -13.15
CA ASP A 11 5.60 15.94 -13.92
C ASP A 11 6.02 14.75 -13.03
N ARG A 12 7.08 14.92 -12.24
CA ARG A 12 7.54 13.88 -11.30
C ARG A 12 6.52 13.61 -10.20
N VAL A 13 5.92 14.66 -9.65
CA VAL A 13 4.89 14.51 -8.62
C VAL A 13 3.66 13.80 -9.16
N GLU A 14 3.23 14.11 -10.39
CA GLU A 14 2.13 13.42 -11.06
C GLU A 14 2.44 11.94 -11.29
N GLU A 15 3.65 11.63 -11.77
CA GLU A 15 4.13 10.25 -11.93
C GLU A 15 4.08 9.48 -10.59
N TYR A 16 4.61 10.05 -9.51
CA TYR A 16 4.59 9.43 -8.18
C TYR A 16 3.18 9.19 -7.64
N TRP A 17 2.25 10.13 -7.83
CA TRP A 17 0.84 9.93 -7.49
C TRP A 17 0.17 8.85 -8.35
N GLY A 18 0.53 8.75 -9.63
CA GLY A 18 0.08 7.68 -10.51
C GLY A 18 0.48 6.31 -9.96
N TRP A 19 1.75 6.13 -9.60
CA TRP A 19 2.26 4.90 -9.00
C TRP A 19 1.61 4.58 -7.66
N ALA A 20 1.48 5.56 -6.76
CA ALA A 20 0.84 5.38 -5.47
C ALA A 20 -0.63 4.95 -5.62
N THR A 21 -1.37 5.60 -6.54
CA THR A 21 -2.78 5.28 -6.81
C THR A 21 -2.94 3.86 -7.32
N ALA A 22 -2.13 3.47 -8.32
CA ALA A 22 -2.17 2.12 -8.88
C ALA A 22 -1.84 1.05 -7.83
N ALA A 23 -0.80 1.30 -7.03
CA ALA A 23 -0.39 0.40 -5.95
C ALA A 23 -1.48 0.25 -4.89
N LEU A 24 -2.01 1.36 -4.35
CA LEU A 24 -3.05 1.33 -3.31
C LEU A 24 -4.33 0.67 -3.81
N PHE A 25 -4.77 0.98 -5.04
CA PHE A 25 -5.96 0.38 -5.63
C PHE A 25 -5.83 -1.15 -5.76
N LEU A 26 -4.70 -1.60 -6.31
CA LEU A 26 -4.45 -3.03 -6.51
C LEU A 26 -4.32 -3.75 -5.17
N LEU A 27 -3.44 -3.26 -4.29
CA LEU A 27 -3.11 -3.91 -3.03
C LEU A 27 -4.33 -4.02 -2.12
N VAL A 28 -5.15 -2.98 -2.00
CA VAL A 28 -6.34 -3.02 -1.14
C VAL A 28 -7.40 -3.97 -1.65
N THR A 29 -7.61 -4.00 -2.96
CA THR A 29 -8.57 -4.94 -3.56
C THR A 29 -8.14 -6.39 -3.34
N VAL A 30 -6.87 -6.67 -3.60
CA VAL A 30 -6.28 -8.00 -3.44
C VAL A 30 -6.23 -8.40 -1.96
N ASP A 31 -5.83 -7.50 -1.07
CA ASP A 31 -5.76 -7.74 0.37
C ASP A 31 -7.13 -8.06 0.97
N LEU A 32 -8.16 -7.26 0.64
CA LEU A 32 -9.52 -7.50 1.12
C LEU A 32 -10.03 -8.88 0.69
N LEU A 33 -9.86 -9.24 -0.60
CA LEU A 33 -10.31 -10.52 -1.13
C LEU A 33 -9.56 -11.69 -0.48
N THR A 34 -8.23 -11.60 -0.40
CA THR A 34 -7.41 -12.69 0.16
C THR A 34 -7.60 -12.85 1.66
N THR A 35 -7.79 -11.76 2.40
CA THR A 35 -8.12 -11.79 3.84
C THR A 35 -9.46 -12.48 4.08
N MET A 36 -10.49 -12.14 3.32
CA MET A 36 -11.80 -12.80 3.44
C MET A 36 -11.72 -14.29 3.09
N TYR A 37 -10.97 -14.65 2.06
CA TYR A 37 -10.85 -16.03 1.60
C TYR A 37 -10.03 -16.88 2.58
N ALA A 38 -8.92 -16.34 3.10
CA ALA A 38 -8.13 -16.97 4.15
C ALA A 38 -8.98 -17.20 5.40
N ALA A 39 -9.73 -16.19 5.85
CA ALA A 39 -10.63 -16.32 6.99
C ALA A 39 -11.76 -17.34 6.76
N ALA A 40 -12.22 -17.53 5.53
CA ALA A 40 -13.19 -18.57 5.18
C ALA A 40 -12.57 -19.97 5.16
N ALA A 41 -11.30 -20.10 4.76
CA ALA A 41 -10.59 -21.37 4.67
C ALA A 41 -10.14 -21.92 6.02
N VAL A 42 -9.55 -21.07 6.89
CA VAL A 42 -8.93 -21.50 8.16
C VAL A 42 -9.61 -20.92 9.42
N GLY A 43 -10.64 -20.09 9.23
CA GLY A 43 -11.32 -19.41 10.32
C GLY A 43 -10.61 -18.13 10.79
N ARG A 44 -11.37 -17.24 11.41
CA ARG A 44 -10.90 -15.90 11.82
C ARG A 44 -9.86 -15.92 12.94
N GLY A 45 -9.79 -17.00 13.73
CA GLY A 45 -8.92 -17.11 14.90
C GLY A 45 -7.42 -17.14 14.57
N VAL A 46 -7.08 -17.47 13.33
CA VAL A 46 -5.69 -17.57 12.84
C VAL A 46 -5.13 -16.21 12.39
N GLU A 47 -5.99 -15.20 12.19
CA GLU A 47 -5.58 -13.85 11.77
C GLU A 47 -4.68 -13.21 12.83
N ALA A 48 -3.41 -12.94 12.50
CA ALA A 48 -2.44 -12.40 13.46
C ALA A 48 -2.77 -10.94 13.86
N ASN A 49 -3.31 -10.14 12.94
CA ASN A 49 -3.62 -8.74 13.20
C ASN A 49 -4.91 -8.60 14.04
N PRO A 50 -4.85 -8.11 15.29
CA PRO A 50 -6.02 -8.03 16.16
C PRO A 50 -7.14 -7.15 15.60
N LEU A 51 -6.80 -6.10 14.85
CA LEU A 51 -7.79 -5.20 14.23
C LEU A 51 -8.54 -5.88 13.10
N VAL A 52 -7.83 -6.59 12.22
CA VAL A 52 -8.43 -7.34 11.11
C VAL A 52 -9.26 -8.50 11.67
N ARG A 53 -8.74 -9.23 12.67
CA ARG A 53 -9.46 -10.30 13.37
C ARG A 53 -10.79 -9.81 13.94
N TRP A 54 -10.78 -8.66 14.60
CA TRP A 54 -11.99 -8.02 15.12
C TRP A 54 -12.95 -7.63 14.00
N ALA A 55 -12.45 -7.03 12.91
CA ALA A 55 -13.27 -6.57 11.78
C ALA A 55 -13.92 -7.73 11.02
N LEU A 56 -13.24 -8.87 10.90
CA LEU A 56 -13.79 -10.10 10.31
C LEU A 56 -15.02 -10.61 11.09
N GLY A 57 -15.12 -10.32 12.39
CA GLY A 57 -16.28 -10.63 13.23
C GLY A 57 -17.50 -9.71 13.03
N ARG A 58 -17.39 -8.68 12.18
CA ARG A 58 -18.39 -7.64 11.98
C ARG A 58 -19.02 -7.73 10.57
N PRO A 59 -20.10 -6.96 10.30
CA PRO A 59 -20.63 -6.85 8.95
C PRO A 59 -19.55 -6.36 7.95
N LEU A 60 -19.61 -6.85 6.71
CA LEU A 60 -18.64 -6.55 5.65
C LEU A 60 -18.28 -5.05 5.50
N PRO A 61 -19.22 -4.08 5.62
CA PRO A 61 -18.88 -2.66 5.53
C PRO A 61 -17.83 -2.19 6.55
N VAL A 62 -17.71 -2.83 7.71
CA VAL A 62 -16.69 -2.48 8.72
C VAL A 62 -15.29 -2.84 8.23
N LEU A 63 -15.14 -4.02 7.62
CA LEU A 63 -13.87 -4.46 7.06
C LEU A 63 -13.46 -3.61 5.84
N VAL A 64 -14.43 -3.27 4.99
CA VAL A 64 -14.22 -2.33 3.87
C VAL A 64 -13.82 -0.96 4.40
N GLY A 65 -14.50 -0.45 5.43
CA GLY A 65 -14.17 0.83 6.07
C GLY A 65 -12.76 0.86 6.66
N LEU A 66 -12.32 -0.24 7.27
CA LEU A 66 -10.95 -0.37 7.80
C LEU A 66 -9.90 -0.29 6.68
N ASN A 67 -10.14 -0.97 5.56
CA ASN A 67 -9.27 -0.92 4.39
C ASN A 67 -9.23 0.49 3.77
N LEU A 68 -10.39 1.13 3.61
CA LEU A 68 -10.45 2.52 3.12
C LEU A 68 -9.73 3.48 4.06
N ALA A 69 -9.84 3.30 5.37
CA ALA A 69 -9.10 4.10 6.35
C ALA A 69 -7.58 3.93 6.19
N ALA A 70 -7.10 2.71 5.92
CA ALA A 70 -5.69 2.47 5.62
C ALA A 70 -5.24 3.17 4.32
N VAL A 71 -6.06 3.16 3.27
CA VAL A 71 -5.79 3.91 2.01
C VAL A 71 -5.69 5.40 2.27
N VAL A 72 -6.64 5.98 3.01
CA VAL A 72 -6.64 7.40 3.34
C VAL A 72 -5.39 7.75 4.14
N LEU A 73 -5.04 6.95 5.16
CA LEU A 73 -3.83 7.16 5.95
C LEU A 73 -2.57 7.11 5.09
N ALA A 74 -2.43 6.08 4.23
CA ALA A 74 -1.30 5.97 3.32
C ALA A 74 -1.21 7.17 2.36
N SER A 75 -2.35 7.61 1.82
CA SER A 75 -2.44 8.77 0.93
C SER A 75 -2.06 10.07 1.63
N VAL A 76 -2.48 10.27 2.88
CA VAL A 76 -2.11 11.46 3.67
C VAL A 76 -0.63 11.48 4.00
N VAL A 77 -0.05 10.35 4.39
CA VAL A 77 1.40 10.22 4.62
C VAL A 77 2.16 10.53 3.33
N PHE A 78 1.74 9.94 2.22
CA PHE A 78 2.36 10.17 0.91
C PHE A 78 2.28 11.64 0.48
N HIS A 79 1.12 12.27 0.70
CA HIS A 79 0.94 13.70 0.45
C HIS A 79 1.95 14.56 1.23
N GLY A 80 2.17 14.26 2.51
CA GLY A 80 3.18 14.95 3.31
C GLY A 80 4.61 14.81 2.77
N VAL A 81 4.97 13.61 2.29
CA VAL A 81 6.29 13.36 1.68
C VAL A 81 6.45 14.17 0.38
N VAL A 82 5.43 14.15 -0.48
CA VAL A 82 5.42 14.88 -1.75
C VAL A 82 5.47 16.40 -1.54
N GLU A 83 4.73 16.92 -0.56
CA GLU A 83 4.75 18.35 -0.27
C GLU A 83 6.13 18.80 0.23
N THR A 84 6.78 17.97 1.05
CA THR A 84 8.16 18.21 1.47
C THR A 84 9.12 18.20 0.26
N TYR A 85 8.93 17.30 -0.71
CA TYR A 85 9.72 17.26 -1.94
C TYR A 85 9.58 18.54 -2.78
N ARG A 86 8.38 19.11 -2.89
CA ARG A 86 8.10 20.33 -3.65
C ARG A 86 8.87 21.54 -3.14
N VAL A 87 8.96 21.70 -1.82
CA VAL A 87 9.64 22.84 -1.18
C VAL A 87 11.14 22.62 -0.98
N THR A 88 11.66 21.42 -1.33
CA THR A 88 13.05 21.04 -1.09
C THR A 88 14.02 21.75 -2.06
N PRO A 89 15.15 22.30 -1.56
CA PRO A 89 16.20 22.90 -2.38
C PRO A 89 16.77 21.93 -3.43
N PRO A 90 17.19 22.40 -4.62
CA PRO A 90 17.67 21.54 -5.70
C PRO A 90 18.79 20.57 -5.32
N ARG A 91 19.65 20.95 -4.37
CA ARG A 91 20.78 20.12 -3.89
C ARG A 91 20.34 18.89 -3.11
N LEU A 92 19.21 18.95 -2.40
CA LEU A 92 18.70 17.86 -1.55
C LEU A 92 17.61 17.05 -2.25
N ARG A 93 17.09 17.54 -3.38
CA ARG A 93 15.98 16.93 -4.11
C ARG A 93 16.23 15.49 -4.57
N PRO A 94 17.45 15.09 -5.01
CA PRO A 94 17.71 13.69 -5.37
C PRO A 94 17.51 12.73 -4.20
N TYR A 95 17.92 13.12 -2.99
CA TYR A 95 17.75 12.30 -1.78
C TYR A 95 16.27 12.13 -1.43
N TYR A 96 15.46 13.18 -1.57
CA TYR A 96 14.01 13.04 -1.37
C TYR A 96 13.33 12.18 -2.45
N GLY A 97 13.84 12.20 -3.69
CA GLY A 97 13.39 11.26 -4.73
C GLY A 97 13.56 9.81 -4.28
N VAL A 98 14.74 9.47 -3.73
CA VAL A 98 15.02 8.14 -3.16
C VAL A 98 14.06 7.82 -2.00
N VAL A 99 13.71 8.80 -1.15
CA VAL A 99 12.75 8.58 -0.06
C VAL A 99 11.36 8.24 -0.60
N ILE A 100 10.89 8.93 -1.64
CA ILE A 100 9.60 8.64 -2.28
C ILE A 100 9.62 7.25 -2.92
N GLU A 101 10.69 6.92 -3.65
CA GLU A 101 10.86 5.60 -4.28
C GLU A 101 10.93 4.48 -3.24
N ALA A 102 11.65 4.70 -2.13
CA ALA A 102 11.71 3.75 -1.02
C ALA A 102 10.34 3.57 -0.35
N TRP A 103 9.56 4.65 -0.20
CA TRP A 103 8.21 4.56 0.33
C TRP A 103 7.29 3.74 -0.58
N LEU A 104 7.32 4.00 -1.89
CA LEU A 104 6.55 3.24 -2.89
C LEU A 104 6.99 1.77 -2.93
N GLY A 105 8.30 1.52 -2.91
CA GLY A 105 8.87 0.18 -2.86
C GLY A 105 8.46 -0.57 -1.60
N LEU A 106 8.48 0.09 -0.44
CA LEU A 106 8.06 -0.51 0.82
C LEU A 106 6.55 -0.79 0.84
N LEU A 107 5.72 0.11 0.31
CA LEU A 107 4.29 -0.12 0.15
C LEU A 107 4.01 -1.36 -0.69
N LEU A 108 4.65 -1.46 -1.86
CA LEU A 108 4.52 -2.61 -2.75
C LEU A 108 5.02 -3.90 -2.11
N ALA A 109 6.22 -3.88 -1.53
CA ALA A 109 6.81 -5.05 -0.88
C ALA A 109 5.94 -5.54 0.29
N SER A 110 5.45 -4.62 1.13
CA SER A 110 4.58 -4.96 2.27
C SER A 110 3.26 -5.55 1.79
N GLY A 111 2.61 -4.92 0.80
CA GLY A 111 1.36 -5.44 0.26
C GLY A 111 1.51 -6.80 -0.43
N LEU A 112 2.60 -7.01 -1.18
CA LEU A 112 2.91 -8.30 -1.79
C LEU A 112 3.23 -9.38 -0.75
N ALA A 113 3.91 -9.02 0.34
CA ALA A 113 4.20 -9.95 1.44
C ALA A 113 2.91 -10.39 2.16
N VAL A 114 2.00 -9.46 2.44
CA VAL A 114 0.69 -9.78 3.02
C VAL A 114 -0.12 -10.67 2.06
N TYR A 115 -0.15 -10.30 0.78
CA TYR A 115 -0.79 -11.13 -0.25
C TYR A 115 -0.21 -12.55 -0.30
N ALA A 116 1.12 -12.68 -0.34
CA ALA A 116 1.79 -13.98 -0.37
C ALA A 116 1.46 -14.81 0.87
N ASN A 117 1.46 -14.19 2.06
CA ASN A 117 1.08 -14.86 3.30
C ASN A 117 -0.37 -15.35 3.25
N ASN A 118 -1.31 -14.51 2.82
CA ASN A 118 -2.72 -14.90 2.70
C ASN A 118 -2.89 -16.03 1.67
N LEU A 119 -2.16 -15.99 0.56
CA LEU A 119 -2.20 -17.04 -0.46
C LEU A 119 -1.65 -18.37 0.08
N THR A 120 -0.56 -18.34 0.85
CA THR A 120 -0.02 -19.53 1.53
C THR A 120 -1.04 -20.12 2.49
N VAL A 121 -1.77 -19.30 3.26
CA VAL A 121 -2.86 -19.79 4.13
C VAL A 121 -3.96 -20.45 3.31
N ILE A 122 -4.35 -19.87 2.18
CA ILE A 122 -5.41 -20.42 1.32
C ILE A 122 -4.99 -21.75 0.68
N VAL A 123 -3.74 -21.85 0.20
CA VAL A 123 -3.27 -23.01 -0.58
C VAL A 123 -2.72 -24.13 0.31
N LEU A 124 -1.96 -23.77 1.35
CA LEU A 124 -1.24 -24.72 2.21
C LEU A 124 -1.88 -24.87 3.60
N GLY A 125 -2.86 -24.04 3.96
CA GLY A 125 -3.51 -24.07 5.28
C GLY A 125 -2.66 -23.50 6.42
N ALA A 126 -1.49 -22.94 6.13
CA ALA A 126 -0.56 -22.37 7.11
C ALA A 126 -0.02 -21.01 6.65
N SER A 127 0.25 -20.12 7.60
CA SER A 127 0.90 -18.82 7.33
C SER A 127 2.42 -18.99 7.14
N LEU A 128 3.04 -18.03 6.44
CA LEU A 128 4.50 -17.94 6.30
C LEU A 128 5.18 -17.37 7.57
N VAL A 129 4.37 -16.81 8.48
CA VAL A 129 4.77 -16.18 9.75
C VAL A 129 4.03 -16.84 10.90
#